data_AF-X1T760-F1
#
_entry.id   AF-X1T760-F1
#
_cell.length_a   1.000
_cell.length_b   1.000
_cell.length_c   1.000
_cell.angle_alpha   90.00
_cell.angle_beta   90.00
_cell.angle_gamma   90.00
#
_symmetry.space_group_name_H-M   'P 1'
#
loop_
_entity.id
_entity.type
_entity.pdbx_description
1 polymer ?
#
loop_
_entity_poly.entity_id
_entity_poly.type
_entity_poly.pdbx_seq_one_letter_code
_entity_poly.pdbx_strand_id
1 'polypeptide(L)' 'DMRKGMEPVVATLEALTLPERFPTGDPRNIKRVEAIQQALHKAKIAG' A
#
# COMPACT_ATOMS: atom_id res chain seq x y z
N ASP A 1 2.40 -21.02 5.55
CA ASP A 1 0.97 -20.70 5.41
C ASP A 1 0.86 -19.33 4.78
N MET A 2 0.38 -19.26 3.54
CA MET A 2 0.34 -18.03 2.74
C MET A 2 -0.50 -16.93 3.39
N ARG A 3 -1.58 -17.31 4.08
CA ARG A 3 -2.48 -16.36 4.75
C ARG A 3 -1.78 -15.64 5.90
N LYS A 4 -1.09 -16.40 6.76
CA LYS A 4 -0.30 -15.85 7.88
C LYS A 4 0.83 -14.93 7.41
N GLY A 5 1.47 -15.24 6.28
CA GLY A 5 2.49 -14.37 5.69
C GLY A 5 1.95 -13.05 5.13
N MET A 6 0.65 -12.99 4.80
CA MET A 6 0.00 -11.83 4.22
C MET A 6 -0.74 -10.95 5.23
N GLU A 7 -1.12 -11.46 6.39
CA GLU A 7 -1.75 -10.69 7.47
C GLU A 7 -1.10 -9.31 7.73
N PRO A 8 0.23 -9.19 7.90
CA PRO A 8 0.84 -7.88 8.15
C PRO A 8 0.72 -6.92 6.96
N VAL A 9 0.71 -7.44 5.74
CA VAL A 9 0.54 -6.65 4.51
C VAL A 9 -0.89 -6.11 4.42
N VAL A 10 -1.88 -6.97 4.68
CA VAL A 10 -3.30 -6.59 4.66
C VAL A 10 -3.59 -5.53 5.74
N ALA A 11 -3.13 -5.75 6.97
CA ALA A 11 -3.30 -4.79 8.06
C ALA A 11 -2.68 -3.42 7.75
N THR A 12 -1.51 -3.39 7.10
CA THR A 12 -0.86 -2.15 6.67
C THR A 12 -1.68 -1.41 5.61
N LEU A 13 -2.27 -2.13 4.66
CA LEU A 13 -3.10 -1.54 3.61
C LEU A 13 -4.46 -1.04 4.13
N GLU A 14 -5.06 -1.75 5.09
CA GLU A 14 -6.32 -1.35 5.73
C GLU A 14 -6.17 -0.08 6.57
N ALA A 15 -5.02 0.11 7.22
CA ALA A 15 -4.72 1.33 7.98
C ALA A 15 -4.35 2.53 7.09
N LEU A 16 -4.07 2.32 5.81
CA LEU A 16 -3.58 3.36 4.91
C LEU A 16 -4.72 4.17 4.31
N THR A 17 -4.72 5.48 4.57
CA THR A 17 -5.57 6.40 3.81
C THR A 17 -4.93 6.67 2.45
N LEU A 18 -5.59 6.24 1.39
CA LEU A 18 -5.08 6.39 0.04
C LEU A 18 -5.57 7.71 -0.60
N PRO A 19 -4.71 8.39 -1.39
CA PRO A 19 -5.15 9.54 -2.19
C PRO A 19 -6.27 9.15 -3.16
N GLU A 20 -7.00 10.14 -3.67
CA GLU A 20 -8.09 9.91 -4.64
C GLU A 20 -7.62 9.10 -5.86
N ARG A 21 -8.46 8.18 -6.34
CA ARG A 21 -8.19 7.38 -7.53
C ARG A 21 -8.74 8.10 -8.76
N PHE A 22 -7.87 8.35 -9.73
CA PHE A 22 -8.20 8.98 -11.00
C PHE A 22 -8.43 7.93 -12.10
N PRO A 23 -8.94 8.30 -13.29
CA PRO A 23 -9.13 7.38 -14.41
C PRO A 23 -7.87 6.57 -14.73
N THR A 24 -8.06 5.36 -15.26
CA THR A 24 -6.96 4.48 -15.65
C THR A 24 -6.03 5.18 -16.64
N GLY A 25 -4.73 5.17 -16.36
CA GLY A 25 -3.72 5.86 -17.17
C GLY A 25 -3.43 7.31 -16.73
N ASP A 26 -4.18 7.87 -15.77
CA ASP A 26 -3.88 9.20 -15.24
C ASP A 26 -2.56 9.19 -14.45
N PRO A 27 -1.59 10.07 -14.79
CA PRO A 27 -0.30 10.14 -14.09
C PRO A 27 -0.42 10.39 -12.58
N ARG A 28 -1.51 11.00 -12.11
CA ARG A 28 -1.74 11.25 -10.67
C ARG A 28 -1.89 9.94 -9.88
N ASN A 29 -2.28 8.85 -10.53
CA ASN A 29 -2.34 7.53 -9.89
C ASN A 29 -0.95 7.01 -9.47
N ILE A 30 0.14 7.53 -10.05
CA ILE A 30 1.52 7.18 -9.63
C ILE A 30 1.73 7.57 -8.16
N LYS A 31 1.20 8.72 -7.73
CA LYS A 31 1.30 9.17 -6.33
C LYS A 31 0.58 8.23 -5.36
N ARG A 32 -0.52 7.61 -5.80
CA ARG A 32 -1.22 6.56 -5.03
C ARG A 32 -0.33 5.33 -4.84
N VAL A 33 0.32 4.89 -5.92
CA VAL A 33 1.22 3.72 -5.88
C VAL A 33 2.44 4.01 -5.01
N GLU A 34 3.01 5.21 -5.10
CA GLU A 34 4.12 5.65 -4.25
C GLU A 34 3.75 5.60 -2.76
N ALA A 35 2.57 6.11 -2.37
CA ALA A 35 2.10 6.06 -0.98
C ALA A 35 1.97 4.61 -0.46
N ILE A 36 1.45 3.70 -1.29
CA ILE A 36 1.34 2.27 -0.95
C ILE A 36 2.74 1.65 -0.78
N GLN A 37 3.65 1.90 -1.72
CA GLN A 37 5.00 1.37 -1.68
C GLN A 37 5.73 1.82 -0.42
N GLN A 38 5.66 3.11 -0.07
CA GLN A 38 6.31 3.63 1.13
C GLN A 38 5.74 3.01 2.41
N ALA A 39 4.42 2.83 2.50
CA ALA A 39 3.79 2.21 3.66
C ALA A 39 4.24 0.76 3.85
N LEU A 40 4.23 -0.04 2.77
CA LEU A 40 4.67 -1.44 2.81
C LEU A 40 6.17 -1.57 3.08
N HIS A 41 6.99 -0.68 2.52
CA HIS A 41 8.44 -0.67 2.77
C HIS A 41 8.75 -0.36 4.24
N LYS A 42 8.08 0.63 4.83
CA LYS A 42 8.23 0.96 6.26
C LYS A 42 7.80 -0.20 7.14
N ALA A 43 6.66 -0.84 6.84
CA ALA A 43 6.19 -2.01 7.58
C ALA A 43 7.19 -3.18 7.50
N LYS A 44 7.82 -3.39 6.34
CA LYS A 44 8.85 -4.43 6.16
C LYS A 44 10.15 -4.15 6.93
N ILE A 45 10.55 -2.88 7.08
CA ILE A 45 11.76 -2.51 7.83
C ILE A 45 11.52 -2.53 9.34
N ALA A 46 10.29 -2.22 9.78
CA ALA A 46 9.94 -2.14 11.19
C ALA A 46 9.69 -3.50 11.86
N GLY A 47 9.51 -4.58 11.09
CA GLY A 47 9.33 -5.95 11.55
C GLY A 47 10.54 -6.82 11.26
#